data_AF-K2PCN6-F1
#
_entry.id   AF-K2PCN6-F1
#
_cell.length_a   1.000
_cell.length_b   1.000
_cell.length_c   1.000
_cell.angle_alpha   90.00
_cell.angle_beta   90.00
_cell.angle_gamma   90.00
#
_symmetry.space_group_name_H-M   'P 1'
#
loop_
_entity.id
_entity.type
_entity.pdbx_description
1 polymer ?
#
loop_
_entity_poly.entity_id
_entity_poly.type
_entity_poly.pdbx_seq_one_letter_code
_entity_poly.pdbx_strand_id
1 'polypeptide(L)'
;MQSPALAAGASLATGEVPLAPQTQLRISIVEWIASTGEYKEWTPLNGQYVISPAGTITIPLLGEFSVENETASQIAVKIGSLLKERTGLAEAPSASVEVVRYPMFYVSGVVERPGELEFRPGLTISQAVAMAGGREKRTDGNGSRELEQLRYAGELNSYDLRLKQLTARRARLEAELAERPKITFPPELMAAREGTAGKIFVQSETDLFVARAEALKRQLTSLSELQVQLQNEINVLDEKTSVQDRQIKIAEDELASISSLVQSGTLAKSRETSLERVVADLSSDKLDLVIAAMRAKQKLSETERDAIALKGQQRTEAGRELQEVVAEFEDTKLKRNTTIALLQAAGAAVSRQAASVAVSGQPLEYWVTREGANSLAVRLAETAALQPGDVLEVRYAISTNVADAELRPVIQQASQ
;
A
#
# COMPACT_ATOMS: atom_id res chain seq x y z
N MET A 1 -1.52 22.13 -58.61
CA MET A 1 -2.76 21.32 -58.56
C MET A 1 -3.26 21.38 -57.12
N GLN A 2 -3.76 22.52 -56.64
CA GLN A 2 -5.14 23.02 -56.71
C GLN A 2 -6.19 22.01 -56.22
N SER A 3 -6.51 22.17 -54.93
CA SER A 3 -7.71 21.72 -54.23
C SER A 3 -8.96 22.46 -54.74
N PRO A 4 -10.14 21.83 -54.75
CA PRO A 4 -11.42 22.54 -54.64
C PRO A 4 -11.81 22.61 -53.14
N ALA A 5 -12.07 23.78 -52.52
CA ALA A 5 -13.27 24.64 -52.62
C ALA A 5 -14.57 23.88 -52.31
N LEU A 6 -15.56 24.35 -51.55
CA LEU A 6 -15.83 25.41 -50.57
C LEU A 6 -17.34 25.22 -50.23
N ALA A 7 -17.77 25.58 -49.01
CA ALA A 7 -19.17 25.90 -48.67
C ALA A 7 -20.26 24.81 -48.78
N ALA A 8 -20.56 24.16 -47.64
CA ALA A 8 -21.94 23.83 -47.30
C ALA A 8 -22.35 24.76 -46.15
N GLY A 9 -22.95 25.89 -46.52
CA GLY A 9 -23.58 26.79 -45.57
C GLY A 9 -24.71 26.05 -44.85
N ALA A 10 -24.64 26.03 -43.52
CA ALA A 10 -25.74 25.62 -42.67
C ALA A 10 -26.96 26.50 -42.98
N SER A 11 -27.91 25.94 -43.71
CA SER A 11 -29.26 26.48 -43.78
C SER A 11 -29.86 26.34 -42.39
N LEU A 12 -29.97 27.44 -41.66
CA LEU A 12 -30.90 27.61 -40.56
C LEU A 12 -32.32 27.46 -41.11
N ALA A 13 -32.77 26.21 -41.27
CA ALA A 13 -34.18 25.93 -41.33
C ALA A 13 -34.71 26.18 -39.92
N THR A 14 -35.55 27.20 -39.76
CA THR A 14 -36.49 27.35 -38.65
C THR A 14 -37.46 26.17 -38.66
N GLY A 15 -36.96 24.99 -38.30
CA GLY A 15 -37.77 23.82 -38.00
C GLY A 15 -38.35 24.04 -36.62
N GLU A 16 -39.59 24.51 -36.56
CA GLU A 16 -40.35 24.45 -35.31
C GLU A 16 -40.41 22.99 -34.86
N VAL A 17 -39.90 22.71 -33.67
CA VAL A 17 -39.88 21.37 -33.08
C VAL A 17 -41.32 21.01 -32.67
N PRO A 18 -41.80 19.79 -32.94
CA PRO A 18 -43.10 19.34 -32.46
C PRO A 18 -43.16 19.45 -30.93
N LEU A 19 -44.31 19.86 -30.41
CA LEU A 19 -44.44 20.10 -28.98
C LEU A 19 -44.54 18.78 -28.21
N ALA A 20 -43.72 18.63 -27.17
CA ALA A 20 -43.72 17.45 -26.33
C ALA A 20 -44.95 17.42 -25.40
N PRO A 21 -45.42 16.23 -24.98
CA PRO A 21 -46.42 16.12 -23.92
C PRO A 21 -46.00 16.91 -22.67
N GLN A 22 -46.96 17.39 -21.88
CA GLN A 22 -46.75 18.22 -20.69
C GLN A 22 -46.15 19.61 -20.94
N THR A 23 -46.01 20.04 -22.20
CA THR A 23 -45.64 21.43 -22.54
C THR A 23 -46.76 22.38 -22.16
N GLN A 24 -46.42 23.49 -21.51
CA GLN A 24 -47.34 24.56 -21.15
C GLN A 24 -47.35 25.63 -22.24
N LEU A 25 -48.54 25.91 -22.78
CA LEU A 25 -48.79 26.83 -23.87
C LEU A 25 -49.63 28.00 -23.39
N ARG A 26 -49.41 29.17 -23.99
CA ARG A 26 -50.27 30.34 -23.91
C ARG A 26 -50.97 30.50 -25.24
N ILE A 27 -52.29 30.51 -25.20
CA ILE A 27 -53.12 30.64 -26.40
C ILE A 27 -53.83 31.98 -26.32
N SER A 28 -53.71 32.76 -27.40
CA SER A 28 -54.35 34.06 -27.57
C SER A 28 -55.12 34.06 -28.88
N ILE A 29 -56.44 34.21 -28.79
CA ILE A 29 -57.35 34.21 -29.94
C ILE A 29 -57.94 35.61 -30.10
N VAL A 30 -57.80 36.14 -31.31
CA VAL A 30 -58.35 37.43 -31.72
C VAL A 30 -59.17 37.27 -32.99
N GLU A 31 -60.32 37.92 -33.02
CA GLU A 31 -61.21 37.96 -34.18
C GLU A 31 -61.22 39.37 -34.76
N TRP A 32 -61.00 39.47 -36.06
CA TRP A 32 -61.17 40.72 -36.78
C TRP A 32 -62.63 40.93 -37.14
N ILE A 33 -63.24 42.02 -36.65
CA ILE A 33 -64.63 42.35 -36.95
C ILE A 33 -64.66 43.46 -38.01
N ALA A 34 -64.92 43.09 -39.25
CA ALA A 34 -64.91 44.01 -40.40
C ALA A 34 -65.92 45.18 -40.28
N SER A 35 -66.96 45.03 -39.47
CA SER A 35 -67.98 46.07 -39.27
C SER A 35 -67.57 47.19 -38.30
N THR A 36 -66.69 46.90 -37.35
CA THR A 36 -66.18 47.88 -36.36
C THR A 36 -64.73 48.28 -36.61
N GLY A 37 -63.98 47.52 -37.42
CA GLY A 37 -62.57 47.76 -37.68
C GLY A 37 -61.67 47.49 -36.47
N GLU A 38 -62.16 46.70 -35.50
CA GLU A 38 -61.45 46.38 -34.25
C GLU A 38 -61.21 44.87 -34.13
N TYR A 39 -60.13 44.52 -33.43
CA TYR A 39 -59.86 43.14 -33.00
C TYR A 39 -60.58 42.88 -31.67
N LYS A 40 -61.44 41.86 -31.65
CA LYS A 40 -62.08 41.39 -30.42
C LYS A 40 -61.31 40.21 -29.85
N GLU A 41 -60.84 40.34 -28.62
CA GLU A 41 -60.20 39.24 -27.90
C GLU A 41 -61.26 38.29 -27.33
N TRP A 42 -61.00 36.99 -27.46
CA TRP A 42 -61.84 35.95 -26.88
C TRP A 42 -61.37 35.62 -25.46
N THR A 43 -61.60 36.54 -24.52
CA THR A 43 -61.12 36.45 -23.13
C THR A 43 -61.38 35.10 -22.44
N PRO A 44 -62.52 34.40 -22.64
CA PRO A 44 -62.76 33.10 -22.01
C PRO A 44 -61.92 31.94 -22.58
N LEU A 45 -61.35 32.10 -23.78
CA LEU A 45 -60.50 31.10 -24.45
C LEU A 45 -59.01 31.46 -24.38
N ASN A 46 -58.70 32.70 -23.99
CA ASN A 46 -57.33 33.16 -23.81
C ASN A 46 -56.83 32.67 -22.45
N GLY A 47 -55.74 31.91 -22.44
CA GLY A 47 -55.29 31.25 -21.22
C GLY A 47 -54.04 30.42 -21.39
N GLN A 48 -53.66 29.76 -20.30
CA GLN A 48 -52.58 28.79 -20.29
C GLN A 48 -53.14 27.38 -20.30
N TYR A 49 -52.68 26.57 -21.24
CA TYR A 49 -53.12 25.19 -21.45
C TYR A 49 -51.91 24.27 -21.41
N VAL A 50 -52.10 23.03 -20.96
CA VAL A 50 -51.04 22.03 -20.88
C VAL A 50 -51.40 20.88 -21.81
N ILE A 51 -50.43 20.40 -22.59
CA ILE A 51 -50.60 19.20 -23.41
C ILE A 51 -50.66 17.98 -22.47
N SER A 52 -51.70 17.16 -22.59
CA SER A 52 -51.82 15.93 -21.81
C SER A 52 -50.73 14.91 -22.17
N PRO A 53 -50.44 13.90 -21.32
CA PRO A 53 -49.55 12.79 -21.68
C PRO A 53 -50.01 12.02 -22.94
N ALA A 54 -51.30 12.09 -23.29
CA ALA A 54 -51.87 11.50 -24.50
C ALA A 54 -51.73 12.38 -25.75
N GLY A 55 -51.03 13.53 -25.66
CA GLY A 55 -50.82 14.43 -26.79
C GLY A 55 -52.06 15.25 -27.17
N THR A 56 -52.98 15.47 -26.23
CA THR A 56 -54.22 16.23 -26.47
C THR A 56 -54.24 17.55 -25.69
N ILE A 57 -54.95 18.55 -26.21
CA ILE A 57 -55.22 19.80 -25.51
C ILE A 57 -56.73 19.95 -25.37
N THR A 58 -57.17 20.36 -24.18
CA THR A 58 -58.56 20.66 -23.89
C THR A 58 -58.74 22.17 -23.81
N ILE A 59 -59.44 22.75 -24.80
CA ILE A 59 -59.79 24.17 -24.82
C ILE A 59 -61.31 24.29 -24.65
N PRO A 60 -61.80 25.21 -23.78
CA PRO A 60 -63.23 25.50 -23.70
C PRO A 60 -63.81 25.80 -25.09
N LEU A 61 -65.06 25.41 -25.34
CA LEU A 61 -65.75 25.52 -26.65
C LEU A 61 -65.26 24.57 -27.76
N LEU A 62 -63.99 24.16 -27.76
CA LEU A 62 -63.41 23.22 -28.74
C LEU A 62 -63.37 21.76 -28.27
N GLY A 63 -63.39 21.54 -26.96
CA GLY A 63 -63.23 20.22 -26.38
C GLY A 63 -61.78 19.73 -26.46
N GLU A 64 -61.61 18.42 -26.36
CA GLU A 64 -60.30 17.76 -26.46
C GLU A 64 -59.97 17.45 -27.93
N PHE A 65 -58.80 17.86 -28.38
CA PHE A 65 -58.29 17.53 -29.71
C PHE A 65 -56.80 17.17 -29.66
N SER A 66 -56.37 16.30 -30.59
CA SER A 66 -54.99 15.84 -30.68
C SER A 66 -54.09 16.92 -31.29
N VAL A 67 -52.90 17.09 -30.73
CA VAL A 67 -51.83 17.98 -31.18
C VAL A 67 -50.50 17.24 -31.31
N GLU A 68 -50.56 15.91 -31.38
CA GLU A 68 -49.37 15.06 -31.44
C GLU A 68 -48.58 15.34 -32.72
N ASN A 69 -47.27 15.56 -32.58
CA ASN A 69 -46.36 15.92 -33.67
C ASN A 69 -46.67 17.24 -34.38
N GLU A 70 -47.55 18.09 -33.82
CA GLU A 70 -47.85 19.41 -34.38
C GLU A 70 -46.96 20.50 -33.78
N THR A 71 -46.62 21.50 -34.58
CA THR A 71 -45.88 22.69 -34.13
C THR A 71 -46.82 23.74 -33.56
N ALA A 72 -46.30 24.70 -32.81
CA ALA A 72 -47.11 25.80 -32.26
C ALA A 72 -47.90 26.55 -33.34
N SER A 73 -47.29 26.79 -34.50
CA SER A 73 -47.95 27.43 -35.65
C SER A 73 -49.05 26.56 -36.25
N GLN A 74 -48.84 25.24 -36.34
CA GLN A 74 -49.86 24.30 -36.84
C GLN A 74 -51.05 24.20 -35.89
N ILE A 75 -50.79 24.16 -34.59
CA ILE A 75 -51.84 24.16 -33.55
C ILE A 75 -52.64 25.46 -33.61
N ALA A 76 -51.99 26.61 -33.82
CA ALA A 76 -52.66 27.89 -34.00
C ALA A 76 -53.65 27.88 -35.19
N VAL A 77 -53.20 27.39 -36.36
CA VAL A 77 -54.07 27.26 -37.55
C VAL A 77 -55.22 26.27 -37.32
N LYS A 78 -54.94 25.17 -36.62
CA LYS A 78 -55.93 24.14 -36.27
C LYS A 78 -56.99 24.68 -35.32
N ILE A 79 -56.61 25.45 -34.31
CA ILE A 79 -57.51 26.13 -33.39
C ILE A 79 -58.41 27.11 -34.16
N GLY A 80 -57.85 27.94 -35.05
CA GLY A 80 -58.63 28.86 -35.87
C GLY A 80 -59.65 28.13 -36.76
N SER A 81 -59.25 27.00 -37.37
CA SER A 81 -60.13 26.19 -38.22
C SER A 81 -61.25 25.51 -37.43
N LEU A 82 -60.93 24.90 -36.28
CA LEU A 82 -61.91 24.26 -35.40
C LEU A 82 -62.89 25.28 -34.81
N LEU A 83 -62.42 26.50 -34.47
CA LEU A 83 -63.28 27.58 -34.00
C LEU A 83 -64.26 28.02 -35.10
N LYS A 84 -63.77 28.18 -36.34
CA LYS A 84 -64.61 28.54 -37.48
C LYS A 84 -65.75 27.53 -37.69
N GLU A 85 -65.43 26.24 -37.67
CA GLU A 85 -66.42 25.16 -37.84
C GLU A 85 -67.47 25.12 -36.72
N ARG A 86 -67.05 25.32 -35.47
CA ARG A 86 -67.94 25.23 -34.29
C ARG A 86 -68.82 26.46 -34.09
N THR A 87 -68.37 27.63 -34.55
CA THR A 87 -69.05 28.92 -34.29
C THR A 87 -69.75 29.48 -35.54
N GLY A 88 -69.48 28.94 -36.73
CA GLY A 88 -70.12 29.36 -37.98
C GLY A 88 -69.59 30.68 -38.55
N LEU A 89 -68.38 31.11 -38.15
CA LEU A 89 -67.76 32.36 -38.59
C LEU A 89 -67.42 32.34 -40.09
N ALA A 90 -67.51 33.50 -40.75
CA ALA A 90 -67.16 33.65 -42.17
C ALA A 90 -65.65 33.48 -42.40
N GLU A 91 -64.84 34.07 -41.51
CA GLU A 91 -63.38 33.97 -41.51
C GLU A 91 -62.89 33.27 -40.23
N ALA A 92 -61.76 32.57 -40.32
CA ALA A 92 -61.19 31.91 -39.16
C ALA A 92 -60.57 32.96 -38.22
N PRO A 93 -60.85 32.91 -36.90
CA PRO A 93 -60.20 33.80 -35.96
C PRO A 93 -58.69 33.52 -35.93
N SER A 94 -57.90 34.56 -35.72
CA SER A 94 -56.44 34.46 -35.64
C SER A 94 -56.05 33.99 -34.25
N ALA A 95 -55.53 32.77 -34.14
CA ALA A 95 -54.96 32.25 -32.92
C ALA A 95 -53.43 32.41 -32.95
N SER A 96 -52.83 32.71 -31.79
CA SER A 96 -51.40 32.67 -31.54
C SER A 96 -51.12 31.70 -30.39
N VAL A 97 -50.12 30.83 -30.55
CA VAL A 97 -49.73 29.83 -29.57
C VAL A 97 -48.26 30.06 -29.22
N GLU A 98 -47.99 30.39 -27.97
CA GLU A 98 -46.63 30.59 -27.45
C GLU A 98 -46.30 29.53 -26.40
N VAL A 99 -45.08 28.98 -26.45
CA VAL A 99 -44.63 28.03 -25.43
C VAL A 99 -44.17 28.80 -24.19
N VAL A 100 -44.84 28.56 -23.06
CA VAL A 100 -44.52 29.17 -21.77
C VAL A 100 -43.42 28.39 -21.07
N ARG A 101 -43.50 27.06 -21.10
CA ARG A 101 -42.54 26.18 -20.42
C ARG A 101 -42.51 24.80 -21.06
N TYR A 102 -41.30 24.28 -21.29
CA TYR A 102 -41.08 22.89 -21.67
C TYR A 102 -40.94 22.00 -20.42
N PRO A 103 -41.27 20.70 -20.53
CA PRO A 103 -40.99 19.73 -19.47
C PRO A 103 -39.51 19.75 -19.04
N MET A 104 -39.27 19.59 -17.74
CA MET A 104 -37.92 19.44 -17.20
C MET A 104 -37.30 18.13 -17.67
N PHE A 105 -35.97 18.04 -17.60
CA PHE A 105 -35.23 16.81 -17.86
C PHE A 105 -34.39 16.45 -16.63
N TYR A 106 -34.04 15.18 -16.48
CA TYR A 106 -33.36 14.67 -15.30
C TYR A 106 -31.92 14.30 -15.61
N VAL A 107 -30.97 14.70 -14.75
CA VAL A 107 -29.57 14.28 -14.84
C VAL A 107 -29.19 13.46 -13.62
N SER A 108 -28.60 12.30 -13.86
CA SER A 108 -28.13 11.38 -12.82
C SER A 108 -26.76 10.79 -13.17
N GLY A 109 -26.10 10.19 -12.19
CA GLY A 109 -24.78 9.57 -12.35
C GLY A 109 -23.63 10.52 -12.01
N VAL A 110 -22.55 10.48 -12.80
CA VAL A 110 -21.25 11.13 -12.53
C VAL A 110 -21.28 12.63 -12.86
N VAL A 111 -22.06 13.39 -12.10
CA VAL A 111 -22.19 14.86 -12.23
C VAL A 111 -22.14 15.51 -10.84
N GLU A 112 -21.75 16.78 -10.77
CA GLU A 112 -21.63 17.49 -9.47
C GLU A 112 -22.99 17.64 -8.76
N ARG A 113 -24.07 17.89 -9.50
CA ARG A 113 -25.42 18.08 -8.96
C ARG A 113 -26.45 17.26 -9.74
N PRO A 114 -26.73 16.01 -9.33
CA PRO A 114 -27.82 15.24 -9.90
C PRO A 114 -29.17 15.85 -9.50
N GLY A 115 -30.14 15.82 -10.41
CA GLY A 115 -31.47 16.40 -10.18
C GLY A 115 -32.22 16.78 -11.45
N GLU A 116 -33.35 17.47 -11.25
CA GLU A 116 -34.18 18.02 -12.33
C GLU A 116 -33.63 19.39 -12.80
N LEU A 117 -33.57 19.58 -14.12
CA LEU A 117 -33.06 20.78 -14.76
C LEU A 117 -34.04 21.31 -15.81
N GLU A 118 -34.06 22.64 -15.96
CA GLU A 118 -34.90 23.32 -16.94
C GLU A 118 -34.42 23.06 -18.38
N PHE A 119 -35.33 22.59 -19.23
CA PHE A 119 -35.05 22.36 -20.64
C PHE A 119 -35.13 23.66 -21.47
N ARG A 120 -34.22 23.81 -22.44
CA ARG A 120 -34.26 24.87 -23.45
C ARG A 120 -34.07 24.28 -24.85
N PRO A 121 -34.76 24.80 -25.88
CA PRO A 121 -34.56 24.34 -27.25
C PRO A 121 -33.09 24.44 -27.68
N GLY A 122 -32.57 23.37 -28.28
CA GLY A 122 -31.17 23.27 -28.72
C GLY A 122 -30.17 22.85 -27.65
N LEU A 123 -30.62 22.45 -26.45
CA LEU A 123 -29.75 21.98 -25.39
C LEU A 123 -29.06 20.66 -25.76
N THR A 124 -27.73 20.65 -25.72
CA THR A 124 -26.91 19.44 -25.94
C THR A 124 -26.56 18.73 -24.63
N ILE A 125 -26.19 17.45 -24.71
CA ILE A 125 -25.74 16.67 -23.54
C ILE A 125 -24.56 17.35 -22.83
N SER A 126 -23.58 17.86 -23.57
CA SER A 126 -22.44 18.61 -22.98
C SER A 126 -22.88 19.83 -22.18
N GLN A 127 -23.85 20.61 -22.69
CA GLN A 127 -24.41 21.77 -21.99
C GLN A 127 -25.23 21.34 -20.77
N ALA A 128 -26.00 20.26 -20.86
CA ALA A 128 -26.74 19.69 -19.74
C ALA A 128 -25.81 19.23 -18.60
N VAL A 129 -24.71 18.55 -18.94
CA VAL A 129 -23.67 18.18 -17.96
C VAL A 129 -23.02 19.41 -17.34
N ALA A 130 -22.76 20.46 -18.12
CA ALA A 130 -22.26 21.73 -17.59
C ALA A 130 -23.25 22.41 -16.64
N MET A 131 -24.55 22.38 -16.95
CA MET A 131 -25.63 22.89 -16.08
C MET A 131 -25.74 22.10 -14.77
N ALA A 132 -25.46 20.78 -14.81
CA ALA A 132 -25.35 19.93 -13.63
C ALA A 132 -24.06 20.16 -12.80
N GLY A 133 -23.32 21.24 -13.06
CA GLY A 133 -22.05 21.58 -12.38
C GLY A 133 -20.81 20.95 -13.02
N GLY A 134 -20.96 20.28 -14.16
CA GLY A 134 -19.90 19.56 -14.84
C GLY A 134 -19.68 18.18 -14.24
N ARG A 135 -18.54 17.57 -14.61
CA ARG A 135 -18.07 16.34 -13.98
C ARG A 135 -18.03 16.54 -12.46
N GLU A 136 -18.49 15.56 -11.70
CA GLU A 136 -18.38 15.57 -10.24
C GLU A 136 -16.94 15.96 -9.86
N LYS A 137 -16.76 17.17 -9.33
CA LYS A 137 -15.53 17.52 -8.65
C LYS A 137 -15.53 16.70 -7.39
N ARG A 138 -14.74 15.63 -7.40
CA ARG A 138 -14.49 14.84 -6.19
C ARG A 138 -13.75 15.78 -5.22
N THR A 139 -14.50 16.58 -4.47
CA THR A 139 -13.99 17.58 -3.51
C THR A 139 -13.08 16.86 -2.51
N ASP A 140 -11.77 17.06 -2.65
CA ASP A 140 -10.71 16.95 -1.64
C ASP A 140 -10.72 15.74 -0.68
N GLY A 141 -11.27 14.60 -1.10
CA GLY A 141 -11.03 13.30 -0.48
C GLY A 141 -9.87 12.51 -1.11
N ASN A 142 -9.36 12.94 -2.27
CA ASN A 142 -8.34 12.20 -3.01
C ASN A 142 -6.91 12.61 -2.63
N GLY A 143 -6.64 13.89 -2.35
CA GLY A 143 -5.29 14.34 -1.96
C GLY A 143 -4.84 13.80 -0.60
N SER A 144 -5.75 13.70 0.37
CA SER A 144 -5.48 13.06 1.67
C SER A 144 -5.30 11.55 1.53
N ARG A 145 -6.13 10.88 0.74
CA ARG A 145 -6.01 9.43 0.49
C ARG A 145 -4.75 9.05 -0.27
N GLU A 146 -4.36 9.81 -1.30
CA GLU A 146 -3.13 9.57 -2.07
C GLU A 146 -1.88 9.81 -1.19
N LEU A 147 -1.89 10.85 -0.35
CA LEU A 147 -0.82 11.09 0.62
C LEU A 147 -0.74 10.00 1.70
N GLU A 148 -1.89 9.53 2.21
CA GLU A 148 -1.97 8.40 3.15
C GLU A 148 -1.47 7.10 2.52
N GLN A 149 -1.85 6.82 1.27
CA GLN A 149 -1.36 5.67 0.51
C GLN A 149 0.15 5.74 0.31
N LEU A 150 0.70 6.92 -0.02
CA LEU A 150 2.15 7.10 -0.14
C LEU A 150 2.86 6.90 1.20
N ARG A 151 2.28 7.39 2.31
CA ARG A 151 2.80 7.17 3.66
C ARG A 151 2.82 5.67 3.99
N TYR A 152 1.72 4.96 3.80
CA TYR A 152 1.64 3.52 4.05
C TYR A 152 2.57 2.71 3.15
N ALA A 153 2.75 3.10 1.88
CA ALA A 153 3.72 2.48 0.99
C ALA A 153 5.17 2.71 1.48
N GLY A 154 5.47 3.92 1.97
CA GLY A 154 6.76 4.24 2.59
C GLY A 154 7.03 3.41 3.85
N GLU A 155 6.05 3.32 4.74
CA GLU A 155 6.10 2.46 5.94
C GLU A 155 6.26 0.98 5.57
N LEU A 156 5.55 0.51 4.55
CA LEU A 156 5.65 -0.88 4.11
C LEU A 156 7.08 -1.21 3.64
N ASN A 157 7.69 -0.31 2.87
CA ASN A 157 9.07 -0.45 2.44
C ASN A 157 10.04 -0.46 3.62
N SER A 158 9.83 0.36 4.65
CA SER A 158 10.69 0.39 5.84
C SER A 158 10.54 -0.89 6.67
N TYR A 159 9.32 -1.41 6.83
CA TYR A 159 9.08 -2.70 7.49
C TYR A 159 9.67 -3.87 6.70
N ASP A 160 9.52 -3.89 5.38
CA ASP A 160 10.12 -4.93 4.53
C ASP A 160 11.65 -4.93 4.62
N LEU A 161 12.26 -3.74 4.67
CA LEU A 161 13.70 -3.60 4.88
C LEU A 161 14.12 -4.10 6.26
N ARG A 162 13.39 -3.73 7.31
CA ARG A 162 13.65 -4.16 8.69
C ARG A 162 13.50 -5.67 8.84
N LEU A 163 12.47 -6.29 8.25
CA LEU A 163 12.29 -7.74 8.28
C LEU A 163 13.44 -8.47 7.58
N LYS A 164 13.95 -7.97 6.46
CA LYS A 164 15.13 -8.56 5.79
C LYS A 164 16.37 -8.50 6.69
N GLN A 165 16.60 -7.36 7.33
CA GLN A 165 17.71 -7.19 8.28
C GLN A 165 17.57 -8.17 9.46
N LEU A 166 16.39 -8.22 10.08
CA LEU A 166 16.11 -9.12 11.21
C LEU A 166 16.23 -10.60 10.81
N THR A 167 15.83 -10.96 9.60
CA THR A 167 15.99 -12.32 9.06
C THR A 167 17.46 -12.70 8.92
N ALA A 168 18.30 -11.79 8.41
CA ALA A 168 19.74 -12.04 8.29
C ALA A 168 20.40 -12.19 9.68
N ARG A 169 20.07 -11.29 10.61
CA ARG A 169 20.57 -11.32 11.98
C ARG A 169 20.13 -12.57 12.73
N ARG A 170 18.86 -12.98 12.57
CA ARG A 170 18.32 -14.22 13.14
C ARG A 170 19.11 -15.44 12.65
N ALA A 171 19.35 -15.53 11.34
CA ALA A 171 20.11 -16.64 10.74
C ALA A 171 21.54 -16.72 11.29
N ARG A 172 22.22 -15.58 11.52
CA ARG A 172 23.53 -15.54 12.18
C ARG A 172 23.44 -16.07 13.62
N LEU A 173 22.52 -15.53 14.41
CA LEU A 173 22.39 -15.88 15.83
C LEU A 173 21.98 -17.34 16.04
N GLU A 174 21.11 -17.89 15.19
CA GLU A 174 20.79 -19.32 15.17
C GLU A 174 22.02 -20.19 14.85
N ALA A 175 22.88 -19.73 13.94
CA ALA A 175 24.13 -20.41 13.62
C ALA A 175 25.15 -20.34 14.77
N GLU A 176 25.28 -19.18 15.44
CA GLU A 176 26.15 -19.00 16.62
C GLU A 176 25.69 -19.86 17.78
N LEU A 177 24.40 -19.88 18.09
CA LEU A 177 23.83 -20.67 19.19
C LEU A 177 23.99 -22.18 18.97
N ALA A 178 23.88 -22.62 17.71
CA ALA A 178 24.08 -24.01 17.31
C ALA A 178 25.55 -24.38 17.01
N GLU A 179 26.50 -23.45 17.18
CA GLU A 179 27.93 -23.62 16.89
C GLU A 179 28.21 -24.18 15.48
N ARG A 180 27.42 -23.75 14.49
CA ARG A 180 27.60 -24.18 13.10
C ARG A 180 28.81 -23.50 12.48
N PRO A 181 29.54 -24.15 11.56
CA PRO A 181 30.70 -23.54 10.90
C PRO A 181 30.33 -22.49 9.85
N LYS A 182 29.07 -22.43 9.42
CA LYS A 182 28.58 -21.52 8.38
C LYS A 182 27.13 -21.13 8.60
N ILE A 183 26.81 -19.87 8.29
CA ILE A 183 25.43 -19.37 8.31
C ILE A 183 24.65 -19.93 7.11
N THR A 184 23.42 -20.37 7.37
CA THR A 184 22.47 -20.75 6.32
C THR A 184 21.38 -19.70 6.24
N PHE A 185 21.45 -18.84 5.22
CA PHE A 185 20.45 -17.80 5.01
C PHE A 185 19.21 -18.35 4.27
N PRO A 186 18.00 -17.87 4.60
CA PRO A 186 16.80 -18.17 3.84
C PRO A 186 16.91 -17.79 2.34
N PRO A 187 16.20 -18.49 1.43
CA PRO A 187 16.31 -18.30 -0.02
C PRO A 187 15.92 -16.88 -0.46
N GLU A 188 15.01 -16.22 0.26
CA GLU A 188 14.58 -14.85 -0.01
C GLU A 188 15.74 -13.84 0.03
N LEU A 189 16.70 -14.03 0.92
CA LEU A 189 17.90 -13.20 1.03
C LEU A 189 18.97 -13.60 0.01
N MET A 190 19.04 -14.88 -0.35
CA MET A 190 20.00 -15.41 -1.31
C MET A 190 19.69 -15.02 -2.75
N ALA A 191 18.40 -14.96 -3.10
CA ALA A 191 17.90 -14.57 -4.42
C ALA A 191 17.99 -13.06 -4.70
N ALA A 192 18.34 -12.24 -3.70
CA ALA A 192 18.50 -10.81 -3.87
C ALA A 192 19.68 -10.47 -4.80
N ARG A 193 19.49 -9.52 -5.73
CA ARG A 193 20.55 -9.06 -6.65
C ARG A 193 21.67 -8.33 -5.90
N GLU A 194 22.88 -8.33 -6.47
CA GLU A 194 24.01 -7.54 -5.95
C GLU A 194 23.66 -6.04 -5.88
N GLY A 195 24.20 -5.36 -4.87
CA GLY A 195 23.91 -3.94 -4.60
C GLY A 195 22.57 -3.66 -3.90
N THR A 196 21.71 -4.67 -3.70
CA THR A 196 20.47 -4.51 -2.92
C THR A 196 20.74 -4.63 -1.42
N ALA A 197 19.89 -3.99 -0.61
CA ALA A 197 20.01 -4.03 0.85
C ALA A 197 20.05 -5.47 1.42
N GLY A 198 19.33 -6.42 0.81
CA GLY A 198 19.36 -7.82 1.23
C GLY A 198 20.74 -8.46 1.14
N LYS A 199 21.49 -8.21 0.05
CA LYS A 199 22.88 -8.70 -0.09
C LYS A 199 23.83 -8.00 0.87
N ILE A 200 23.66 -6.69 1.07
CA ILE A 200 24.45 -5.92 2.04
C ILE A 200 24.29 -6.51 3.44
N PHE A 201 23.05 -6.80 3.88
CA PHE A 201 22.81 -7.41 5.19
C PHE A 201 23.40 -8.83 5.30
N VAL A 202 23.28 -9.66 4.26
CA VAL A 202 23.91 -10.99 4.24
C VAL A 202 25.43 -10.90 4.40
N GLN A 203 26.06 -9.98 3.67
CA GLN A 203 27.50 -9.78 3.74
C GLN A 203 27.93 -9.27 5.11
N SER A 204 27.29 -8.22 5.63
CA SER A 204 27.63 -7.65 6.94
C SER A 204 27.46 -8.67 8.08
N GLU A 205 26.41 -9.48 8.05
CA GLU A 205 26.20 -10.53 9.05
C GLU A 205 27.21 -11.69 8.90
N THR A 206 27.64 -11.98 7.67
CA THR A 206 28.70 -12.98 7.42
C THR A 206 30.04 -12.51 7.96
N ASP A 207 30.43 -11.26 7.68
CA ASP A 207 31.68 -10.68 8.14
C ASP A 207 31.73 -10.60 9.67
N LEU A 208 30.63 -10.18 10.30
CA LEU A 208 30.50 -10.15 11.75
C LEU A 208 30.61 -11.54 12.38
N PHE A 209 29.98 -12.54 11.77
CA PHE A 209 30.04 -13.93 12.25
C PHE A 209 31.46 -14.49 12.20
N VAL A 210 32.17 -14.29 11.10
CA VAL A 210 33.57 -14.73 10.96
C VAL A 210 34.45 -14.01 12.00
N ALA A 211 34.31 -12.69 12.14
CA ALA A 211 35.06 -11.93 13.13
C ALA A 211 34.82 -12.40 14.57
N ARG A 212 33.55 -12.66 14.94
CA ARG A 212 33.19 -13.19 16.27
C ARG A 212 33.74 -14.59 16.50
N ALA A 213 33.62 -15.49 15.51
CA ALA A 213 34.13 -16.85 15.60
C ALA A 213 35.66 -16.88 15.72
N GLU A 214 36.37 -16.05 14.97
CA GLU A 214 37.82 -15.91 15.07
C GLU A 214 38.26 -15.35 16.43
N ALA A 215 37.58 -14.33 16.95
CA ALA A 215 37.90 -13.74 18.24
C ALA A 215 37.77 -14.77 19.37
N LEU A 216 36.67 -15.53 19.40
CA LEU A 216 36.47 -16.61 20.36
C LEU A 216 37.56 -17.68 20.22
N LYS A 217 37.84 -18.11 18.98
CA LYS A 217 38.85 -19.13 18.71
C LYS A 217 40.21 -18.69 19.26
N ARG A 218 40.63 -17.45 19.02
CA ARG A 218 41.91 -16.92 19.53
C ARG A 218 41.96 -16.91 21.06
N GLN A 219 40.88 -16.50 21.73
CA GLN A 219 40.80 -16.53 23.19
C GLN A 219 40.89 -17.94 23.75
N LEU A 220 40.13 -18.89 23.17
CA LEU A 220 40.18 -20.30 23.58
C LEU A 220 41.54 -20.94 23.32
N THR A 221 42.18 -20.63 22.19
CA THR A 221 43.54 -21.09 21.89
C THR A 221 44.53 -20.58 22.94
N SER A 222 44.50 -19.29 23.27
CA SER A 222 45.36 -18.73 24.32
C SER A 222 45.14 -19.37 25.69
N LEU A 223 43.88 -19.63 26.08
CA LEU A 223 43.57 -20.36 27.32
C LEU A 223 44.07 -21.80 27.27
N SER A 224 43.94 -22.49 26.13
CA SER A 224 44.43 -23.86 25.98
C SER A 224 45.95 -23.96 26.03
N GLU A 225 46.67 -22.98 25.46
CA GLU A 225 48.13 -22.89 25.54
C GLU A 225 48.58 -22.68 26.99
N LEU A 226 47.88 -21.82 27.74
CA LEU A 226 48.12 -21.61 29.17
C LEU A 226 47.85 -22.89 29.99
N GLN A 227 46.78 -23.64 29.68
CA GLN A 227 46.50 -24.92 30.33
C GLN A 227 47.64 -25.92 30.10
N VAL A 228 48.15 -26.03 28.87
CA VAL A 228 49.31 -26.89 28.55
C VAL A 228 50.56 -26.45 29.32
N GLN A 229 50.82 -25.14 29.42
CA GLN A 229 51.94 -24.61 30.18
C GLN A 229 51.85 -24.94 31.67
N LEU A 230 50.69 -24.72 32.28
CA LEU A 230 50.43 -25.04 33.69
C LEU A 230 50.54 -26.55 33.96
N GLN A 231 50.07 -27.39 33.04
CA GLN A 231 50.20 -28.83 33.16
C GLN A 231 51.68 -29.27 33.12
N ASN A 232 52.49 -28.67 32.25
CA ASN A 232 53.92 -28.94 32.21
C ASN A 232 54.62 -28.48 33.50
N GLU A 233 54.26 -27.32 34.04
CA GLU A 233 54.79 -26.82 35.31
C GLU A 233 54.46 -27.77 36.47
N ILE A 234 53.21 -28.25 36.54
CA ILE A 234 52.77 -29.26 37.52
C ILE A 234 53.61 -30.53 37.39
N ASN A 235 53.82 -31.03 36.18
CA ASN A 235 54.60 -32.25 35.95
C ASN A 235 56.06 -32.08 36.45
N VAL A 236 56.68 -30.93 36.16
CA VAL A 236 58.05 -30.64 36.63
C VAL A 236 58.12 -30.51 38.15
N LEU A 237 57.13 -29.88 38.78
CA LEU A 237 57.07 -29.77 40.24
C LEU A 237 56.84 -31.13 40.92
N ASP A 238 55.97 -31.97 40.34
CA ASP A 238 55.71 -33.32 40.84
C ASP A 238 56.97 -34.21 40.68
N GLU A 239 57.73 -34.07 39.58
CA GLU A 239 59.04 -34.72 39.41
C GLU A 239 60.07 -34.25 40.44
N LYS A 240 60.20 -32.92 40.67
CA LYS A 240 61.08 -32.37 41.71
C LYS A 240 60.71 -32.87 43.10
N THR A 241 59.42 -32.96 43.40
CA THR A 241 58.91 -33.51 44.65
C THR A 241 59.35 -34.97 44.83
N SER A 242 59.28 -35.79 43.77
CA SER A 242 59.76 -37.18 43.80
C SER A 242 61.27 -37.28 44.03
N VAL A 243 62.07 -36.34 43.51
CA VAL A 243 63.51 -36.28 43.78
C VAL A 243 63.77 -35.92 45.24
N GLN A 244 63.06 -34.93 45.77
CA GLN A 244 63.15 -34.50 47.17
C GLN A 244 62.76 -35.64 48.12
N ASP A 245 61.73 -36.42 47.79
CA ASP A 245 61.33 -37.62 48.55
C ASP A 245 62.47 -38.64 48.70
N ARG A 246 63.25 -38.84 47.63
CA ARG A 246 64.41 -39.75 47.69
C ARG A 246 65.52 -39.18 48.57
N GLN A 247 65.77 -37.88 48.53
CA GLN A 247 66.78 -37.23 49.36
C GLN A 247 66.40 -37.27 50.84
N ILE A 248 65.14 -36.99 51.17
CA ILE A 248 64.61 -37.10 52.53
C ILE A 248 64.81 -38.52 53.04
N LYS A 249 64.41 -39.54 52.24
CA LYS A 249 64.59 -40.95 52.63
C LYS A 249 66.05 -41.31 52.92
N ILE A 250 66.99 -40.88 52.08
CA ILE A 250 68.43 -41.12 52.31
C ILE A 250 68.87 -40.46 53.63
N ALA A 251 68.47 -39.21 53.87
CA ALA A 251 68.82 -38.48 55.08
C ALA A 251 68.18 -39.10 56.35
N GLU A 252 66.95 -39.61 56.25
CA GLU A 252 66.26 -40.35 57.32
C GLU A 252 66.97 -41.68 57.63
N ASP A 253 67.39 -42.44 56.61
CA ASP A 253 68.13 -43.70 56.77
C ASP A 253 69.52 -43.46 57.43
N GLU A 254 70.22 -42.38 57.06
CA GLU A 254 71.47 -41.96 57.70
C GLU A 254 71.25 -41.52 59.15
N LEU A 255 70.20 -40.73 59.42
CA LEU A 255 69.84 -40.31 60.77
C LEU A 255 69.50 -41.49 61.67
N ALA A 256 68.75 -42.48 61.17
CA ALA A 256 68.45 -43.71 61.89
C ALA A 256 69.74 -44.48 62.26
N SER A 257 70.68 -44.57 61.32
CA SER A 257 71.98 -45.22 61.55
C SER A 257 72.81 -44.47 62.61
N ILE A 258 72.91 -43.14 62.50
CA ILE A 258 73.65 -42.29 63.44
C ILE A 258 73.03 -42.30 64.84
N SER A 259 71.71 -42.23 64.95
CA SER A 259 71.00 -42.26 66.24
C SER A 259 71.28 -43.54 67.02
N SER A 260 71.36 -44.70 66.34
CA SER A 260 71.73 -45.96 66.96
C SER A 260 73.16 -45.95 67.55
N LEU A 261 74.10 -45.31 66.86
CA LEU A 261 75.50 -45.16 67.29
C LEU A 261 75.68 -44.15 68.44
N VAL A 262 74.84 -43.12 68.48
CA VAL A 262 74.78 -42.18 69.62
C VAL A 262 74.19 -42.88 70.84
N GLN A 263 73.14 -43.68 70.69
CA GLN A 263 72.56 -44.48 71.79
C GLN A 263 73.55 -45.50 72.36
N SER A 264 74.41 -46.10 71.53
CA SER A 264 75.52 -46.95 71.99
C SER A 264 76.73 -46.18 72.54
N GLY A 265 76.65 -44.85 72.65
CA GLY A 265 77.66 -43.97 73.26
C GLY A 265 78.91 -43.72 72.40
N THR A 266 78.89 -44.08 71.11
CA THR A 266 80.07 -44.15 70.24
C THR A 266 80.27 -42.89 69.39
N LEU A 267 79.25 -42.03 69.31
CA LEU A 267 79.23 -40.80 68.52
C LEU A 267 78.61 -39.63 69.30
N ALA A 268 78.96 -38.39 68.92
CA ALA A 268 78.46 -37.19 69.59
C ALA A 268 77.02 -36.85 69.17
N LYS A 269 76.16 -36.50 70.15
CA LYS A 269 74.76 -36.08 69.94
C LYS A 269 74.61 -34.89 68.97
N SER A 270 75.63 -34.03 68.85
CA SER A 270 75.65 -32.91 67.91
C SER A 270 75.54 -33.35 66.44
N ARG A 271 76.02 -34.55 66.09
CA ARG A 271 75.92 -35.07 64.71
C ARG A 271 74.49 -35.49 64.38
N GLU A 272 73.82 -36.14 65.33
CA GLU A 272 72.41 -36.52 65.19
C GLU A 272 71.52 -35.28 65.03
N THR A 273 71.66 -34.27 65.89
CA THR A 273 70.87 -33.03 65.79
C THR A 273 71.15 -32.23 64.53
N SER A 274 72.38 -32.32 63.98
CA SER A 274 72.69 -31.72 62.68
C SER A 274 71.96 -32.40 61.53
N LEU A 275 71.83 -33.74 61.56
CA LEU A 275 71.10 -34.51 60.56
C LEU A 275 69.58 -34.35 60.70
N GLU A 276 69.06 -34.27 61.93
CA GLU A 276 67.65 -33.92 62.18
C GLU A 276 67.28 -32.58 61.52
N ARG A 277 68.16 -31.57 61.63
CA ARG A 277 67.96 -30.29 60.96
C ARG A 277 67.93 -30.43 59.44
N VAL A 278 68.83 -31.21 58.85
CA VAL A 278 68.85 -31.46 57.40
C VAL A 278 67.57 -32.14 56.93
N VAL A 279 67.08 -33.16 57.65
CA VAL A 279 65.80 -33.82 57.32
C VAL A 279 64.63 -32.83 57.41
N ALA A 280 64.61 -31.98 58.44
CA ALA A 280 63.59 -30.96 58.61
C ALA A 280 63.63 -29.91 57.48
N ASP A 281 64.82 -29.45 57.09
CA ASP A 281 65.02 -28.49 56.00
C ASP A 281 64.56 -29.09 54.66
N LEU A 282 64.98 -30.32 54.34
CA LEU A 282 64.55 -31.01 53.11
C LEU A 282 63.03 -31.26 53.07
N SER A 283 62.43 -31.56 54.22
CA SER A 283 60.99 -31.73 54.36
C SER A 283 60.24 -30.41 54.17
N SER A 284 60.79 -29.30 54.67
CA SER A 284 60.25 -27.95 54.43
C SER A 284 60.28 -27.62 52.93
N ASP A 285 61.41 -27.85 52.25
CA ASP A 285 61.54 -27.62 50.81
C ASP A 285 60.54 -28.46 50.00
N LYS A 286 60.29 -29.72 50.40
CA LYS A 286 59.25 -30.56 49.80
C LYS A 286 57.86 -29.93 49.95
N LEU A 287 57.53 -29.46 51.15
CA LEU A 287 56.23 -28.82 51.40
C LEU A 287 56.04 -27.58 50.52
N ASP A 288 57.08 -26.77 50.33
CA ASP A 288 57.05 -25.62 49.44
C ASP A 288 56.80 -26.02 47.97
N LEU A 289 57.43 -27.10 47.48
CA LEU A 289 57.16 -27.67 46.15
C LEU A 289 55.71 -28.14 46.00
N VAL A 290 55.17 -28.83 47.01
CA VAL A 290 53.78 -29.30 47.02
C VAL A 290 52.81 -28.11 47.02
N ILE A 291 53.09 -27.06 47.80
CA ILE A 291 52.28 -25.83 47.81
C ILE A 291 52.30 -25.16 46.43
N ALA A 292 53.48 -25.09 45.79
CA ALA A 292 53.59 -24.56 44.43
C ALA A 292 52.78 -25.39 43.42
N ALA A 293 52.85 -26.73 43.48
CA ALA A 293 52.07 -27.62 42.63
C ALA A 293 50.55 -27.47 42.87
N MET A 294 50.12 -27.31 44.12
CA MET A 294 48.71 -27.04 44.44
C MET A 294 48.23 -25.70 43.88
N ARG A 295 49.04 -24.64 43.96
CA ARG A 295 48.73 -23.34 43.36
C ARG A 295 48.61 -23.44 41.84
N ALA A 296 49.52 -24.16 41.19
CA ALA A 296 49.46 -24.41 39.74
C ALA A 296 48.21 -25.23 39.34
N LYS A 297 47.87 -26.28 40.10
CA LYS A 297 46.63 -27.07 39.92
C LYS A 297 45.38 -26.22 40.08
N GLN A 298 45.35 -25.33 41.06
CA GLN A 298 44.25 -24.38 41.26
C GLN A 298 44.11 -23.43 40.06
N LYS A 299 45.24 -22.89 39.53
CA LYS A 299 45.24 -22.01 38.37
C LYS A 299 44.81 -22.72 37.09
N LEU A 300 45.19 -23.99 36.91
CA LEU A 300 44.74 -24.82 35.80
C LEU A 300 43.21 -24.97 35.84
N SER A 301 42.67 -25.33 37.00
CA SER A 301 41.21 -25.45 37.19
C SER A 301 40.46 -24.12 37.00
N GLU A 302 41.06 -23.00 37.40
CA GLU A 302 40.51 -21.66 37.11
C GLU A 302 40.46 -21.40 35.60
N THR A 303 41.55 -21.67 34.89
CA THR A 303 41.66 -21.47 33.43
C THR A 303 40.68 -22.37 32.65
N GLU A 304 40.44 -23.59 33.12
CA GLU A 304 39.41 -24.49 32.57
C GLU A 304 38.00 -23.93 32.77
N ARG A 305 37.68 -23.43 33.97
CA ARG A 305 36.40 -22.77 34.25
C ARG A 305 36.22 -21.52 33.39
N ASP A 306 37.27 -20.73 33.20
CA ASP A 306 37.23 -19.53 32.36
C ASP A 306 36.94 -19.86 30.90
N ALA A 307 37.53 -20.94 30.36
CA ALA A 307 37.25 -21.42 29.01
C ALA A 307 35.79 -21.87 28.84
N ILE A 308 35.23 -22.57 29.84
CA ILE A 308 33.81 -22.96 29.85
C ILE A 308 32.91 -21.73 29.96
N ALA A 309 33.24 -20.80 30.87
CA ALA A 309 32.49 -19.57 31.10
C ALA A 309 32.44 -18.70 29.84
N LEU A 310 33.55 -18.58 29.10
CA LEU A 310 33.62 -17.81 27.86
C LEU A 310 32.63 -18.34 26.80
N LYS A 311 32.58 -19.66 26.60
CA LYS A 311 31.61 -20.29 25.68
C LYS A 311 30.17 -20.12 26.17
N GLY A 312 29.95 -20.31 27.47
CA GLY A 312 28.64 -20.13 28.11
C GLY A 312 28.11 -18.70 27.98
N GLN A 313 28.97 -17.72 28.18
CA GLN A 313 28.65 -16.30 28.01
C GLN A 313 28.25 -16.00 26.57
N GLN A 314 29.01 -16.48 25.58
CA GLN A 314 28.68 -16.26 24.17
C GLN A 314 27.33 -16.89 23.79
N ARG A 315 27.05 -18.12 24.24
CA ARG A 315 25.74 -18.76 24.00
C ARG A 315 24.60 -17.99 24.67
N THR A 316 24.82 -17.48 25.88
CA THR A 316 23.82 -16.71 26.62
C THR A 316 23.54 -15.37 25.94
N GLU A 317 24.58 -14.66 25.51
CA GLU A 317 24.47 -13.41 24.76
C GLU A 317 23.75 -13.63 23.42
N ALA A 318 24.17 -14.65 22.65
CA ALA A 318 23.54 -14.98 21.38
C ALA A 318 22.06 -15.40 21.56
N GLY A 319 21.73 -16.15 22.61
CA GLY A 319 20.37 -16.53 22.94
C GLY A 319 19.49 -15.35 23.32
N ARG A 320 20.02 -14.41 24.12
CA ARG A 320 19.32 -13.16 24.47
C ARG A 320 19.10 -12.28 23.24
N GLU A 321 20.14 -12.03 22.45
CA GLU A 321 20.04 -11.28 21.19
C GLU A 321 19.01 -11.95 20.26
N LEU A 322 18.98 -13.29 20.19
CA LEU A 322 18.04 -14.02 19.34
C LEU A 322 16.60 -13.82 19.80
N GLN A 323 16.34 -13.89 21.11
CA GLN A 323 15.00 -13.66 21.65
C GLN A 323 14.51 -12.24 21.37
N GLU A 324 15.37 -11.23 21.52
CA GLU A 324 15.06 -9.84 21.17
C GLU A 324 14.77 -9.68 19.68
N VAL A 325 15.59 -10.27 18.80
CA VAL A 325 15.41 -10.23 17.34
C VAL A 325 14.13 -10.94 16.91
N VAL A 326 13.77 -12.07 17.53
CA VAL A 326 12.53 -12.80 17.22
C VAL A 326 11.31 -11.98 17.66
N ALA A 327 11.34 -11.37 18.85
CA ALA A 327 10.27 -10.50 19.32
C ALA A 327 10.07 -9.29 18.38
N GLU A 328 11.17 -8.62 17.99
CA GLU A 328 11.13 -7.49 17.07
C GLU A 328 10.66 -7.92 15.66
N PHE A 329 11.03 -9.12 15.22
CA PHE A 329 10.61 -9.67 13.94
C PHE A 329 9.09 -9.87 13.88
N GLU A 330 8.50 -10.49 14.90
CA GLU A 330 7.05 -10.71 14.94
C GLU A 330 6.27 -9.39 15.11
N ASP A 331 6.77 -8.44 15.91
CA ASP A 331 6.17 -7.10 16.01
C ASP A 331 6.21 -6.33 14.67
N THR A 332 7.36 -6.35 13.99
CA THR A 332 7.51 -5.70 12.67
C THR A 332 6.61 -6.36 11.63
N LYS A 333 6.48 -7.69 11.67
CA LYS A 333 5.60 -8.45 10.78
C LYS A 333 4.13 -8.14 11.03
N LEU A 334 3.74 -7.95 12.30
CA LEU A 334 2.39 -7.51 12.65
C LEU A 334 2.12 -6.10 12.11
N LYS A 335 3.01 -5.14 12.37
CA LYS A 335 2.91 -3.75 11.86
C LYS A 335 2.84 -3.71 10.33
N ARG A 336 3.64 -4.53 9.65
CA ARG A 336 3.57 -4.68 8.20
C ARG A 336 2.19 -5.13 7.73
N ASN A 337 1.65 -6.18 8.35
CA ASN A 337 0.36 -6.74 7.96
C ASN A 337 -0.79 -5.76 8.24
N THR A 338 -0.74 -5.02 9.35
CA THR A 338 -1.73 -3.97 9.65
C THR A 338 -1.62 -2.81 8.65
N THR A 339 -0.41 -2.37 8.27
CA THR A 339 -0.22 -1.35 7.23
C THR A 339 -0.73 -1.83 5.86
N ILE A 340 -0.56 -3.12 5.51
CA ILE A 340 -1.17 -3.69 4.30
C ILE A 340 -2.70 -3.62 4.36
N ALA A 341 -3.32 -3.99 5.49
CA ALA A 341 -4.77 -3.91 5.66
C ALA A 341 -5.27 -2.45 5.58
N LEU A 342 -4.54 -1.50 6.17
CA LEU A 342 -4.84 -0.07 6.08
C LEU A 342 -4.73 0.46 4.64
N LEU A 343 -3.70 0.03 3.90
CA LEU A 343 -3.52 0.40 2.50
C LEU A 343 -4.66 -0.12 1.61
N GLN A 344 -5.11 -1.36 1.85
CA GLN A 344 -6.26 -1.94 1.17
C GLN A 344 -7.56 -1.20 1.52
N ALA A 345 -7.77 -0.85 2.79
CA ALA A 345 -8.92 -0.08 3.25
C ALA A 345 -8.92 1.36 2.69
N ALA A 346 -7.76 1.95 2.45
CA ALA A 346 -7.59 3.27 1.82
C ALA A 346 -7.91 3.30 0.32
N GLY A 347 -8.38 2.18 -0.27
CA GLY A 347 -8.83 2.11 -1.66
C GLY A 347 -7.70 1.94 -2.68
N ALA A 348 -6.46 1.73 -2.24
CA ALA A 348 -5.37 1.33 -3.13
C ALA A 348 -5.55 -0.15 -3.48
N ALA A 349 -6.18 -0.43 -4.62
CA ALA A 349 -6.06 -1.74 -5.25
C ALA A 349 -4.56 -2.05 -5.42
N VAL A 350 -4.11 -3.20 -4.89
CA VAL A 350 -2.71 -3.64 -4.77
C VAL A 350 -2.10 -3.99 -6.14
N SER A 351 -2.16 -3.08 -7.11
CA SER A 351 -1.43 -3.21 -8.37
C SER A 351 -0.37 -2.13 -8.42
N ARG A 352 0.88 -2.57 -8.29
CA ARG A 352 2.13 -1.77 -8.33
C ARG A 352 2.31 -0.94 -9.62
N GLN A 353 1.36 -0.95 -10.56
CA GLN A 353 1.46 -0.31 -11.88
C GLN A 353 0.29 0.60 -12.26
N ALA A 354 -0.87 0.58 -11.57
CA ALA A 354 -2.04 1.33 -12.03
C ALA A 354 -2.16 2.75 -11.46
N ALA A 355 -1.42 3.07 -10.38
CA ALA A 355 -1.56 4.34 -9.67
C ALA A 355 -1.03 5.56 -10.46
N SER A 356 -0.24 5.37 -11.52
CA SER A 356 0.36 6.49 -12.28
C SER A 356 -0.35 6.85 -13.59
N VAL A 357 -1.35 6.09 -14.05
CA VAL A 357 -1.96 6.30 -15.40
C VAL A 357 -3.45 6.65 -15.36
N ALA A 358 -4.17 6.49 -14.25
CA ALA A 358 -5.63 6.53 -14.25
C ALA A 358 -6.30 7.78 -13.64
N VAL A 359 -5.69 8.97 -13.73
CA VAL A 359 -6.24 10.17 -13.02
C VAL A 359 -6.64 11.36 -13.91
N SER A 360 -6.46 11.34 -15.25
CA SER A 360 -6.74 12.57 -16.04
C SER A 360 -7.62 12.45 -17.28
N GLY A 361 -8.26 11.32 -17.60
CA GLY A 361 -9.04 11.30 -18.84
C GLY A 361 -9.81 10.04 -19.17
N GLN A 362 -10.44 9.38 -18.19
CA GLN A 362 -11.44 8.38 -18.58
C GLN A 362 -12.61 9.10 -19.28
N PRO A 363 -12.95 8.72 -20.53
CA PRO A 363 -14.05 9.34 -21.23
C PRO A 363 -15.37 9.00 -20.52
N LEU A 364 -16.29 9.96 -20.51
CA LEU A 364 -17.64 9.75 -19.99
C LEU A 364 -18.52 9.13 -21.07
N GLU A 365 -19.42 8.25 -20.66
CA GLU A 365 -20.49 7.74 -21.51
C GLU A 365 -21.82 8.33 -21.10
N TYR A 366 -22.63 8.68 -22.09
CA TYR A 366 -23.93 9.32 -21.90
C TYR A 366 -25.04 8.40 -22.38
N TRP A 367 -25.92 8.02 -21.47
CA TRP A 367 -27.09 7.19 -21.73
C TRP A 367 -28.34 8.04 -21.56
N VAL A 368 -29.19 8.05 -22.58
CA VAL A 368 -30.45 8.80 -22.54
C VAL A 368 -31.62 7.83 -22.63
N THR A 369 -32.57 7.99 -21.72
CA THR A 369 -33.85 7.28 -21.74
C THR A 369 -34.96 8.28 -22.06
N ARG A 370 -35.72 8.01 -23.12
CA ARG A 370 -36.83 8.85 -23.56
C ARG A 370 -38.16 8.24 -23.16
N GLU A 371 -39.08 9.08 -22.71
CA GLU A 371 -40.42 8.66 -22.30
C GLU A 371 -41.36 8.58 -23.52
N GLY A 372 -41.70 7.36 -23.95
CA GLY A 372 -42.60 7.10 -25.09
C GLY A 372 -42.11 5.95 -25.99
N ALA A 373 -42.72 4.76 -25.83
CA ALA A 373 -42.48 3.50 -26.56
C ALA A 373 -41.07 2.88 -26.46
N ASN A 374 -40.97 1.80 -25.66
CA ASN A 374 -39.76 1.05 -25.29
C ASN A 374 -38.65 1.91 -24.65
N SER A 375 -38.71 2.04 -23.32
CA SER A 375 -37.74 2.69 -22.43
C SER A 375 -36.37 1.97 -22.40
N LEU A 376 -35.75 1.81 -23.56
CA LEU A 376 -34.37 1.35 -23.69
C LEU A 376 -33.44 2.55 -23.65
N ALA A 377 -32.48 2.53 -22.72
CA ALA A 377 -31.45 3.54 -22.65
C ALA A 377 -30.56 3.45 -23.91
N VAL A 378 -30.35 4.58 -24.60
CA VAL A 378 -29.53 4.66 -25.80
C VAL A 378 -28.26 5.46 -25.50
N ARG A 379 -27.11 4.94 -25.94
CA ARG A 379 -25.82 5.65 -25.83
C ARG A 379 -25.73 6.74 -26.90
N LEU A 380 -25.52 7.98 -26.48
CA LEU A 380 -25.42 9.15 -27.36
C LEU A 380 -24.07 9.87 -27.19
N ALA A 381 -23.67 10.62 -28.22
CA ALA A 381 -22.48 11.48 -28.19
C ALA A 381 -22.76 12.78 -27.41
N GLU A 382 -21.73 13.42 -26.87
CA GLU A 382 -21.85 14.65 -26.07
C GLU A 382 -22.51 15.84 -26.81
N THR A 383 -22.47 15.83 -28.14
CA THR A 383 -23.05 16.86 -29.00
C THR A 383 -24.50 16.58 -29.38
N ALA A 384 -25.07 15.45 -28.98
CA ALA A 384 -26.46 15.11 -29.26
C ALA A 384 -27.41 16.06 -28.52
N ALA A 385 -28.52 16.41 -29.18
CA ALA A 385 -29.56 17.24 -28.58
C ALA A 385 -30.46 16.41 -27.66
N LEU A 386 -30.81 16.97 -26.51
CA LEU A 386 -31.79 16.40 -25.59
C LEU A 386 -33.22 16.80 -25.99
N GLN A 387 -34.19 16.02 -25.57
CA GLN A 387 -35.62 16.32 -25.68
C GLN A 387 -36.23 16.62 -24.31
N PRO A 388 -37.36 17.36 -24.27
CA PRO A 388 -38.07 17.58 -23.02
C PRO A 388 -38.52 16.25 -22.40
N GLY A 389 -38.29 16.07 -21.09
CA GLY A 389 -38.62 14.83 -20.38
C GLY A 389 -37.57 13.71 -20.45
N ASP A 390 -36.44 13.92 -21.14
CA ASP A 390 -35.36 12.91 -21.20
C ASP A 390 -34.70 12.69 -19.82
N VAL A 391 -34.26 11.46 -19.55
CA VAL A 391 -33.39 11.11 -18.41
C VAL A 391 -31.98 10.85 -18.92
N LEU A 392 -31.04 11.73 -18.57
CA LEU A 392 -29.62 11.61 -18.86
C LEU A 392 -28.89 10.94 -17.70
N GLU A 393 -28.25 9.81 -17.99
CA GLU A 393 -27.38 9.10 -17.06
C GLU A 393 -25.92 9.18 -17.55
N VAL A 394 -25.05 9.73 -16.70
CA VAL A 394 -23.62 9.90 -16.99
C VAL A 394 -22.82 8.80 -16.27
N ARG A 395 -22.01 8.04 -17.02
CA ARG A 395 -21.20 6.92 -16.49
C ARG A 395 -19.74 7.06 -16.90
N TYR A 396 -18.84 6.39 -16.17
CA TYR A 396 -17.44 6.23 -16.61
C TYR A 396 -17.33 5.13 -17.68
N ALA A 397 -16.57 5.37 -18.74
CA ALA A 397 -16.19 4.33 -19.69
C ALA A 397 -15.15 3.39 -19.04
N ILE A 398 -15.61 2.35 -18.37
CA ILE A 398 -14.73 1.29 -17.86
C ILE A 398 -14.43 0.35 -19.02
N SER A 399 -13.27 0.51 -19.67
CA SER A 399 -12.83 -0.45 -20.68
C SER A 399 -12.50 -1.78 -19.99
N THR A 400 -13.34 -2.80 -20.18
CA THR A 400 -13.11 -4.17 -19.70
C THR A 400 -12.25 -5.02 -20.63
N ASN A 401 -11.62 -4.44 -21.65
CA ASN A 401 -10.71 -5.18 -22.53
C ASN A 401 -9.34 -5.39 -21.89
N VAL A 402 -9.25 -6.47 -21.11
CA VAL A 402 -8.03 -7.24 -20.90
C VAL A 402 -7.88 -8.17 -22.11
N ALA A 403 -7.16 -7.73 -23.14
CA ALA A 403 -6.47 -8.60 -24.11
C ALA A 403 -5.55 -7.74 -25.00
N ASP A 404 -4.27 -8.10 -25.01
CA ASP A 404 -3.24 -7.71 -25.98
C ASP A 404 -2.86 -6.22 -26.10
N ALA A 405 -2.08 -5.74 -25.12
CA ALA A 405 -1.16 -4.62 -25.36
C ALA A 405 0.19 -5.17 -25.84
N GLU A 406 0.35 -5.33 -27.16
CA GLU A 406 1.66 -5.47 -27.79
C GLU A 406 2.47 -4.18 -27.57
N LEU A 407 3.60 -4.31 -26.87
CA LEU A 407 4.59 -3.25 -26.70
C LEU A 407 5.29 -2.99 -28.04
N ARG A 408 4.95 -1.89 -28.71
CA ARG A 408 5.82 -1.34 -29.76
C ARG A 408 7.07 -0.72 -29.13
N PRO A 409 8.29 -1.11 -29.53
CA PRO A 409 9.50 -0.47 -29.03
C PRO A 409 9.64 0.94 -29.58
N VAL A 410 9.92 1.88 -28.68
CA VAL A 410 10.36 3.24 -29.00
C VAL A 410 11.76 3.14 -29.60
N ILE A 411 11.89 3.32 -30.91
CA ILE A 411 13.20 3.56 -31.52
C ILE A 411 13.49 5.06 -31.44
N GLN A 412 14.59 5.34 -30.74
CA GLN A 412 15.39 6.56 -30.74
C GLN A 412 15.41 7.29 -32.09
N GLN A 413 15.03 8.56 -32.11
CA GLN A 413 15.65 9.50 -33.03
C GLN A 413 16.95 9.99 -32.40
N ALA A 414 18.05 9.33 -32.77
CA ALA A 414 19.36 9.96 -32.80
C ALA A 414 19.50 10.72 -34.13
N SER A 415 20.11 11.90 -34.03
CA SER A 415 20.28 12.95 -35.02
C SER A 415 20.95 12.51 -36.34
N GLN A 416 20.53 13.12 -37.45
CA GLN A 416 21.40 13.74 -38.46
C GLN A 416 20.61 14.79 -39.25
#